data_AF-A0A3D2Q4I7-F1
#
_entry.id   AF-A0A3D2Q4I7-F1
#
_cell.length_a   1.000
_cell.length_b   1.000
_cell.length_c   1.000
_cell.angle_alpha   90.00
_cell.angle_beta   90.00
_cell.angle_gamma   90.00
#
_symmetry.space_group_name_H-M   'P 1'
#
loop_
_entity.id
_entity.type
_entity.pdbx_description
1 polymer ?
#
loop_
_entity_poly.entity_id
_entity_poly.type
_entity_poly.pdbx_seq_one_letter_code
_entity_poly.pdbx_strand_id
1 'polypeptide(L)' 'MQHTRMTEKEKLYIQDQIKSEQLCAKKAQLYQDQTRDQSIQGLLRQCTDKSQRHVDSLQTLLREAGISIPMTH' A
#
# COMPACT_ATOMS: atom_id res chain seq x y z
N MET A 1 1.34 -19.60 20.16
CA MET A 1 0.93 -19.32 18.77
C MET A 1 2.15 -19.56 17.89
N GLN A 2 2.05 -20.44 16.90
CA GLN A 2 3.17 -20.77 16.01
C GLN A 2 3.44 -19.52 15.13
N HIS A 3 4.57 -18.85 15.33
CA HIS A 3 5.05 -17.82 14.39
C HIS A 3 5.43 -18.54 13.09
N THR A 4 4.49 -18.66 12.16
CA THR A 4 4.81 -19.09 10.80
C THR A 4 5.73 -18.04 10.21
N ARG A 5 7.01 -18.39 10.11
CA ARG A 5 8.04 -17.49 9.60
C ARG A 5 7.76 -17.25 8.11
N MET A 6 7.49 -16.00 7.76
CA MET A 6 7.16 -15.63 6.37
C MET A 6 8.31 -16.02 5.43
N THR A 7 7.98 -16.71 4.35
CA THR A 7 8.93 -17.15 3.32
C THR A 7 9.41 -15.96 2.49
N GLU A 8 10.54 -16.11 1.80
CA GLU A 8 11.06 -15.08 0.88
C GLU A 8 10.09 -14.78 -0.27
N LYS A 9 9.35 -15.80 -0.75
CA LYS A 9 8.34 -15.61 -1.80
C LYS A 9 7.20 -14.71 -1.31
N GLU A 10 6.71 -14.93 -0.09
CA GLU A 10 5.65 -14.11 0.51
C GLU A 10 6.13 -12.67 0.77
N LYS A 11 7.38 -12.48 1.20
CA LYS A 11 7.99 -11.15 1.33
C LYS A 11 8.01 -10.39 0.00
N LEU A 12 8.51 -11.02 -1.06
CA LEU A 12 8.55 -10.42 -2.39
C LEU A 12 7.16 -10.08 -2.89
N TYR A 13 6.19 -10.97 -2.66
CA TYR A 13 4.79 -10.72 -3.02
C TYR A 13 4.20 -9.51 -2.29
N ILE A 14 4.42 -9.39 -0.98
CA ILE A 14 3.93 -8.23 -0.22
C ILE A 14 4.63 -6.93 -0.66
N GLN A 15 5.93 -6.97 -0.94
CA GLN A 15 6.66 -5.80 -1.45
C GLN A 15 6.14 -5.35 -2.83
N ASP A 16 5.83 -6.30 -3.72
CA ASP A 16 5.23 -5.99 -5.02
C ASP A 16 3.82 -5.40 -4.85
N GLN A 17 3.02 -5.97 -3.95
CA GLN A 17 1.68 -5.45 -3.65
C GLN A 17 1.73 -4.03 -3.09
N ILE A 18 2.70 -3.70 -2.22
CA ILE A 18 2.90 -2.33 -1.73
C ILE A 18 3.16 -1.36 -2.91
N LYS A 19 4.03 -1.74 -3.85
CA LYS A 19 4.31 -0.91 -5.04
C LYS A 19 3.07 -0.74 -5.91
N SER A 20 2.28 -1.80 -6.08
CA SER A 20 1.01 -1.77 -6.82
C SER A 20 0.01 -0.80 -6.19
N GLU A 21 -0.15 -0.83 -4.86
CA GLU A 21 -1.06 0.08 -4.14
C GLU A 21 -0.58 1.54 -4.19
N GLN A 22 0.73 1.77 -4.08
CA GLN A 22 1.31 3.11 -4.26
C GLN A 22 1.05 3.65 -5.67
N LEU A 23 1.18 2.81 -6.70
CA LEU A 23 0.86 3.18 -8.08
C LEU A 23 -0.64 3.47 -8.26
N CYS A 24 -1.51 2.67 -7.63
CA CYS A 24 -2.95 2.89 -7.62
C CYS A 24 -3.30 4.26 -7.03
N ALA A 25 -2.77 4.57 -5.83
CA ALA A 25 -2.98 5.85 -5.17
C ALA A 25 -2.50 7.03 -6.04
N LYS A 26 -1.32 6.92 -6.65
CA LYS A 26 -0.76 7.96 -7.53
C LYS A 26 -1.63 8.19 -8.77
N LYS A 27 -2.15 7.13 -9.39
CA LYS A 27 -3.06 7.24 -10.54
C LYS A 27 -4.40 7.85 -10.12
N ALA A 28 -4.94 7.44 -8.98
CA ALA A 28 -6.19 7.99 -8.46
C ALA A 28 -6.07 9.49 -8.19
N GLN A 29 -4.98 9.94 -7.56
CA GLN A 29 -4.67 11.36 -7.36
C GLN A 29 -4.56 12.12 -8.70
N LEU A 30 -3.81 11.58 -9.66
CA LEU A 30 -3.68 12.20 -10.99
C LEU A 30 -5.04 12.39 -11.66
N TYR A 31 -5.92 11.38 -11.62
CA TYR A 31 -7.24 11.49 -12.21
C TYR A 31 -8.17 12.40 -11.41
N GLN A 32 -7.97 12.50 -10.10
CA GLN A 32 -8.73 13.39 -9.23
C GLN A 32 -8.44 14.85 -9.58
N ASP A 33 -7.18 15.18 -9.87
CA ASP A 33 -6.76 16.52 -10.28
C ASP A 33 -7.27 16.90 -11.68
N GLN A 34 -7.54 15.92 -12.53
CA GLN A 34 -8.01 16.15 -13.91
C GLN A 34 -9.53 16.19 -14.04
N THR A 35 -10.27 15.51 -13.16
CA THR A 35 -11.73 15.44 -13.24
C THR A 35 -12.39 16.65 -12.62
N ARG A 36 -13.45 17.14 -13.27
CA ARG A 36 -14.32 18.22 -12.77
C ARG A 36 -15.59 17.71 -12.10
N ASP A 37 -15.89 16.43 -12.28
CA ASP A 37 -17.08 15.81 -11.70
C ASP A 37 -16.82 15.49 -10.21
N GLN A 38 -17.64 16.08 -9.34
CA GLN A 38 -17.50 15.96 -7.89
C GLN A 38 -17.73 14.52 -7.38
N SER A 39 -18.61 13.76 -8.03
CA SER A 39 -18.88 12.37 -7.66
C SER A 39 -17.67 11.49 -7.98
N ILE A 40 -17.05 11.71 -9.15
CA ILE A 40 -15.83 11.01 -9.56
C ILE A 40 -14.66 11.39 -8.64
N GLN A 41 -14.51 12.68 -8.28
CA GLN A 41 -13.51 13.11 -7.29
C GLN A 41 -13.69 12.39 -5.94
N GLY A 42 -14.93 12.25 -5.48
CA GLY A 42 -15.25 11.52 -4.24
C GLY A 42 -14.85 10.05 -4.30
N LEU A 43 -15.10 9.37 -5.42
CA LEU A 43 -14.70 7.98 -5.63
C LEU A 43 -13.16 7.82 -5.68
N LEU A 44 -12.48 8.72 -6.40
CA LEU A 44 -11.02 8.67 -6.52
C LEU A 44 -10.34 8.93 -5.16
N ARG A 45 -10.88 9.85 -4.36
CA ARG A 45 -10.42 10.06 -2.98
C ARG A 45 -10.57 8.80 -2.13
N GLN A 46 -11.71 8.12 -2.21
CA GLN A 46 -11.92 6.85 -1.50
C GLN A 46 -10.92 5.77 -1.96
N CYS A 47 -10.59 5.72 -3.24
CA CYS A 47 -9.56 4.82 -3.76
C CYS A 47 -8.17 5.13 -3.16
N THR A 48 -7.77 6.41 -3.14
CA THR A 48 -6.50 6.82 -2.52
C THR A 48 -6.45 6.46 -1.03
N ASP A 49 -7.51 6.76 -0.27
CA ASP A 49 -7.60 6.45 1.16
C ASP A 49 -7.58 4.93 1.42
N LYS A 50 -8.18 4.13 0.53
CA LYS A 50 -8.13 2.67 0.60
C LYS A 50 -6.73 2.14 0.32
N SER A 51 -6.09 2.58 -0.76
CA SER A 51 -4.73 2.14 -1.10
C SER A 51 -3.73 2.52 -0.01
N GLN A 52 -3.86 3.69 0.63
CA GLN A 52 -3.00 4.04 1.76
C GLN A 52 -3.17 3.08 2.94
N ARG A 53 -4.42 2.78 3.32
CA ARG A 53 -4.69 1.78 4.39
C ARG A 53 -4.11 0.40 4.05
N HIS A 54 -4.19 -0.01 2.78
CA HIS A 54 -3.60 -1.27 2.33
C HIS A 54 -2.07 -1.25 2.45
N VAL A 55 -1.41 -0.17 2.02
CA VAL A 55 0.04 0.00 2.18
C VAL A 55 0.44 -0.10 3.65
N ASP A 56 -0.25 0.63 4.54
CA ASP A 56 0.08 0.63 5.97
C ASP A 56 -0.08 -0.76 6.60
N SER A 57 -1.11 -1.51 6.17
CA SER A 57 -1.37 -2.88 6.62
C SER A 57 -0.27 -3.85 6.13
N LEU A 58 0.09 -3.76 4.85
CA LEU A 58 1.14 -4.59 4.24
C LEU A 58 2.53 -4.29 4.83
N GLN A 59 2.82 -3.03 5.12
CA GLN A 59 4.06 -2.63 5.80
C GLN A 59 4.12 -3.17 7.24
N THR A 60 2.98 -3.18 7.94
CA THR A 60 2.87 -3.77 9.28
C THR A 60 3.17 -5.27 9.22
N LEU A 61 2.58 -6.00 8.26
CA LEU A 61 2.86 -7.43 8.05
C LEU A 61 4.35 -7.70 7.78
N LEU A 62 5.02 -6.88 6.96
CA LEU A 62 6.47 -7.03 6.72
C LEU A 62 7.31 -6.78 7.97
N ARG A 63 6.92 -5.80 8.80
CA ARG A 63 7.61 -5.48 10.05
C ARG A 63 7.46 -6.60 11.07
N GLU A 64 6.24 -7.14 11.24
CA GLU A 64 5.95 -8.27 12.12
C GLU A 64 6.67 -9.55 11.68
N ALA A 65 6.94 -9.71 10.38
CA ALA A 65 7.74 -10.81 9.84
C ALA A 65 9.25 -10.70 10.11
N GLY A 66 9.70 -9.69 10.86
CA GLY A 66 11.09 -9.54 11.31
C GLY A 66 11.99 -8.71 10.40
N ILE A 67 11.42 -7.95 9.45
CA ILE A 67 12.17 -6.93 8.71
C ILE A 67 12.12 -5.63 9.53
N SER A 68 13.09 -5.48 10.44
CA SER A 68 13.51 -4.13 10.86
C SER A 68 14.22 -3.52 9.66
N ILE A 69 13.53 -2.64 8.94
CA ILE A 69 14.18 -1.78 7.94
C ILE A 69 15.19 -0.94 8.76
N PRO A 70 16.51 -1.08 8.56
CA PRO A 70 17.45 -0.22 9.26
C PRO A 70 17.21 1.21 8.75
N MET A 71 16.68 2.06 9.62
CA MET A 71 16.75 3.50 9.46
C MET A 71 18.24 3.87 9.56
N THR A 72 18.92 3.96 8.42
CA THR A 72 20.26 4.55 8.35
C THR A 72 20.13 6.04 8.66
N HIS A 73 20.70 6.43 9.80
CA HIS A 73 20.81 7.80 10.30
C HIS A 73 22.05 8.50 9.71
#